data_AF-A0A5C0YJI3-F1
#
_entry.id   AF-A0A5C0YJI3-F1
#
_cell.length_a   1.000
_cell.length_b   1.000
_cell.length_c   1.000
_cell.angle_alpha   90.00
_cell.angle_beta   90.00
_cell.angle_gamma   90.00
#
_symmetry.space_group_name_H-M   'P 1'
#
loop_
_entity.id
_entity.type
_entity.pdbx_description
1 polymer ?
#
loop_
_entity_poly.entity_id
_entity_poly.type
_entity_poly.pdbx_seq_one_letter_code
_entity_poly.pdbx_strand_id
1 'polypeptide(L)'
;MQIDRKKLYKLCDELDIKTRIPPQNNAVEHPKLDYMNERNSTIKLIKSYDEDGMKRWKKEINYWKRSYIESFFSRLKQIFGFSFRNKSEINREKELLLKCYLLNKFTEIGMAKFDIAS
;
A
#
# COMPACT_ATOMS: atom_id res chain seq x y z
N MET A 1 -11.82 -1.36 2.69
CA MET A 1 -11.35 -0.89 4.02
C MET A 1 -10.73 0.48 3.87
N GLN A 2 -11.33 1.53 4.44
CA GLN A 2 -10.81 2.89 4.33
C GLN A 2 -9.77 3.15 5.42
N ILE A 3 -8.55 3.51 5.01
CA ILE A 3 -7.36 3.60 5.86
C ILE A 3 -7.16 5.03 6.41
N ASP A 4 -7.85 6.02 5.86
CA ASP A 4 -7.82 7.44 6.26
C ASP A 4 -8.45 7.65 7.67
N ARG A 5 -7.70 7.32 8.73
CA ARG A 5 -8.16 7.38 10.13
C ARG A 5 -7.18 8.13 11.02
N LYS A 6 -7.71 8.91 11.98
CA LYS A 6 -6.89 9.75 12.87
C LYS A 6 -5.81 8.99 13.66
N LYS A 7 -6.17 7.83 14.22
CA LYS A 7 -5.24 6.97 14.98
C LYS A 7 -4.02 6.56 14.15
N LEU A 8 -4.18 6.36 12.84
CA LEU A 8 -3.09 5.96 11.96
C LEU A 8 -2.12 7.12 11.72
N TYR A 9 -2.62 8.31 11.38
CA TYR A 9 -1.73 9.47 11.17
C TYR A 9 -0.96 9.83 12.43
N LYS A 10 -1.60 9.72 13.61
CA LYS A 10 -0.90 9.91 14.88
C LYS A 10 0.26 8.93 15.05
N LEU A 11 0.04 7.65 14.77
CA LEU A 11 1.09 6.62 14.81
C LEU A 11 2.19 6.89 13.78
N CYS A 12 1.82 7.31 12.56
CA CYS A 12 2.80 7.62 11.52
C CYS A 12 3.67 8.82 11.91
N ASP A 13 3.09 9.84 12.52
CA ASP A 13 3.81 11.00 13.05
C ASP A 13 4.77 10.61 14.19
N GLU A 14 4.30 9.80 15.15
CA GLU A 14 5.12 9.26 16.24
C GLU A 14 6.31 8.41 15.74
N LEU A 15 6.17 7.75 14.59
CA LEU A 15 7.19 6.87 13.99
C LEU A 15 7.98 7.55 12.86
N ASP A 16 7.77 8.84 12.61
CA ASP A 16 8.37 9.60 11.49
C ASP A 16 8.17 8.92 10.11
N ILE A 17 6.98 8.35 9.89
CA ILE A 17 6.60 7.65 8.66
C ILE A 17 5.83 8.61 7.75
N LYS A 18 6.42 8.91 6.60
CA LYS A 18 5.76 9.67 5.53
C LYS A 18 4.50 8.97 5.01
N THR A 19 3.36 9.64 5.07
CA THR A 19 2.07 9.04 4.69
C THR A 19 1.78 9.17 3.20
N ARG A 20 1.38 8.05 2.56
CA ARG A 20 0.93 8.01 1.15
C ARG A 20 -0.48 7.44 1.05
N ILE A 21 -1.39 7.99 1.85
CA ILE A 21 -2.75 7.48 2.00
C ILE A 21 -3.71 8.40 1.22
N PRO A 22 -4.53 7.87 0.30
CA PRO A 22 -5.53 8.69 -0.37
C PRO A 22 -6.57 9.16 0.66
N PRO A 23 -6.81 10.47 0.78
CA PRO A 23 -7.86 10.98 1.66
C PRO A 23 -9.25 10.53 1.17
N GLN A 24 -10.25 10.58 2.05
CA GLN A 24 -11.64 10.35 1.64
C GLN A 24 -12.10 11.41 0.60
N ASN A 25 -13.05 11.06 -0.28
CA ASN A 25 -13.55 11.99 -1.31
C ASN A 25 -14.07 13.31 -0.70
N ASN A 26 -14.69 13.25 0.48
CA ASN A 26 -15.21 14.42 1.21
C ASN A 26 -14.30 14.80 2.39
N ALA A 27 -13.00 14.54 2.29
CA ALA A 27 -12.08 14.83 3.36
C ALA A 27 -11.99 16.33 3.65
N VAL A 28 -12.18 16.67 4.92
CA VAL A 28 -12.02 18.03 5.44
C VAL A 28 -10.69 18.13 6.19
N GLU A 29 -10.12 19.33 6.17
CA GLU A 29 -8.89 19.68 6.89
C GLU A 29 -9.11 19.68 8.41
N HIS A 30 -8.03 19.39 9.13
CA HIS A 30 -7.98 19.47 10.58
C HIS A 30 -6.86 20.42 11.03
N PRO A 31 -7.11 21.74 11.07
CA PRO A 31 -6.07 22.75 11.30
C PRO A 31 -5.52 22.78 12.73
N LYS A 32 -6.21 22.15 13.69
CA LYS A 32 -5.81 22.12 15.11
C LYS A 32 -4.90 20.95 15.49
N LEU A 33 -4.55 20.09 14.53
CA LEU A 33 -3.83 18.83 14.78
C LEU A 33 -2.55 18.81 13.95
N ASP A 34 -1.40 18.95 14.61
CA ASP A 34 -0.11 19.04 13.91
C ASP A 34 0.23 17.78 13.12
N TYR A 35 -0.03 16.59 13.69
CA TYR A 35 0.15 15.29 13.01
C TYR A 35 -0.77 15.08 11.80
N MET A 36 -1.70 16.01 11.51
CA MET A 36 -2.55 15.98 10.32
C MET A 36 -2.05 16.92 9.22
N ASN A 37 -0.97 17.66 9.44
CA ASN A 37 -0.49 18.67 8.48
C ASN A 37 -0.15 18.08 7.12
N GLU A 38 0.45 16.88 7.07
CA GLU A 38 0.75 16.19 5.79
C GLU A 38 -0.55 15.83 5.02
N ARG A 39 -1.54 15.30 5.73
CA ARG A 39 -2.86 15.00 5.16
C ARG A 39 -3.58 16.27 4.70
N ASN A 40 -3.56 17.33 5.50
CA ASN A 40 -4.19 18.61 5.15
C ASN A 40 -3.53 19.21 3.90
N SER A 41 -2.20 19.16 3.80
CA SER A 41 -1.45 19.60 2.62
C SER A 41 -1.83 18.78 1.38
N THR A 42 -1.99 17.47 1.53
CA THR A 42 -2.47 16.58 0.47
C THR A 42 -3.89 16.94 0.01
N ILE A 43 -4.80 17.23 0.94
CA ILE A 43 -6.17 17.64 0.61
C ILE A 43 -6.16 18.97 -0.16
N LYS A 44 -5.38 19.96 0.27
CA LYS A 44 -5.23 21.24 -0.44
C LYS A 44 -4.67 21.04 -1.84
N LEU A 45 -3.63 20.21 -1.98
CA LEU A 45 -3.04 19.89 -3.28
C LEU A 45 -4.06 19.25 -4.21
N ILE A 46 -4.80 18.23 -3.75
CA ILE A 46 -5.85 17.57 -4.53
C ILE A 46 -6.94 18.56 -4.95
N LYS A 47 -7.36 19.48 -4.07
CA LYS A 47 -8.37 20.51 -4.35
C LYS A 47 -7.86 21.60 -5.30
N SER A 48 -6.55 21.83 -5.37
CA SER A 48 -5.94 22.79 -6.28
C SER A 48 -5.87 22.28 -7.73
N TYR A 49 -6.09 20.99 -7.94
CA TYR A 49 -6.24 20.42 -9.27
C TYR A 49 -7.66 20.63 -9.79
N ASP A 50 -7.80 20.69 -11.11
CA ASP A 50 -9.08 20.77 -11.81
C ASP A 50 -9.90 19.46 -11.66
N GLU A 51 -10.76 19.15 -12.64
CA GLU A 51 -11.42 17.84 -12.68
C GLU A 51 -10.39 16.69 -12.58
N ASP A 52 -10.72 15.65 -11.80
CA ASP A 52 -9.85 14.49 -11.52
C ASP A 52 -8.61 14.71 -10.62
N GLY A 53 -8.59 15.71 -9.74
CA GLY A 53 -7.47 15.96 -8.82
C GLY A 53 -6.95 14.74 -8.04
N MET A 54 -7.83 13.86 -7.56
CA MET A 54 -7.43 12.62 -6.86
C MET A 54 -6.66 11.66 -7.79
N LYS A 55 -7.07 11.54 -9.05
CA LYS A 55 -6.42 10.67 -10.04
C LYS A 55 -5.04 11.20 -10.39
N ARG A 56 -4.93 12.52 -10.59
CA ARG A 56 -3.65 13.21 -10.82
C ARG A 56 -2.68 13.00 -9.66
N TRP A 57 -3.13 13.27 -8.44
CA TRP A 57 -2.32 13.07 -7.24
C TRP A 57 -1.80 11.62 -7.12
N LYS A 58 -2.68 10.62 -7.31
CA LYS A 58 -2.29 9.19 -7.29
C LYS A 58 -1.21 8.86 -8.32
N LYS A 59 -1.25 9.50 -9.49
CA LYS A 59 -0.22 9.34 -10.54
C LYS A 59 1.12 9.93 -10.08
N GLU A 60 1.11 11.14 -9.56
CA GLU A 60 2.31 11.86 -9.08
C GLU A 60 3.02 11.11 -7.95
N ILE A 61 2.26 10.56 -6.99
CA ILE A 61 2.85 9.80 -5.87
C ILE A 61 3.20 8.34 -6.21
N ASN A 62 3.01 7.92 -7.47
CA ASN A 62 3.16 6.55 -7.95
C ASN A 62 2.35 5.53 -7.13
N TYR A 63 1.08 5.85 -6.84
CA TYR A 63 0.22 5.03 -5.99
C TYR A 63 -0.02 3.61 -6.53
N TRP A 64 0.07 3.43 -7.85
CA TRP A 64 -0.03 2.14 -8.54
C TRP A 64 0.98 1.10 -8.06
N LYS A 65 2.11 1.51 -7.45
CA LYS A 65 3.08 0.58 -6.84
C LYS A 65 2.46 -0.33 -5.78
N ARG A 66 1.42 0.14 -5.10
CA ARG A 66 0.67 -0.65 -4.12
C ARG A 66 0.05 -1.90 -4.75
N SER A 67 -0.47 -1.80 -5.97
CA SER A 67 -1.10 -2.91 -6.67
C SER A 67 -0.11 -4.06 -6.94
N TYR A 68 1.18 -3.77 -7.16
CA TYR A 68 2.20 -4.82 -7.28
C TYR A 68 2.40 -5.59 -5.98
N ILE A 69 2.44 -4.89 -4.85
CA ILE A 69 2.59 -5.50 -3.53
C ILE A 69 1.37 -6.35 -3.19
N GLU A 70 0.16 -5.83 -3.44
CA GLU A 70 -1.08 -6.58 -3.23
C GLU A 70 -1.13 -7.84 -4.11
N SER A 71 -0.71 -7.74 -5.37
CA SER A 71 -0.61 -8.88 -6.30
C SER A 71 0.44 -9.89 -5.83
N PHE A 72 1.60 -9.43 -5.34
CA PHE A 72 2.63 -10.29 -4.77
C PHE A 72 2.08 -11.09 -3.58
N PHE A 73 1.43 -10.44 -2.62
CA PHE A 73 0.84 -11.12 -1.46
C PHE A 73 -0.30 -12.05 -1.84
N SER A 74 -1.11 -11.71 -2.85
CA SER A 74 -2.13 -12.59 -3.39
C SER A 74 -1.51 -13.89 -3.92
N ARG A 75 -0.49 -13.80 -4.77
CA ARG A 75 0.25 -14.96 -5.31
C ARG A 75 0.90 -15.78 -4.20
N LEU A 76 1.55 -15.12 -3.24
CA LEU A 76 2.20 -15.78 -2.10
C LEU A 76 1.19 -16.66 -1.33
N LYS A 77 0.02 -16.10 -1.00
CA LYS A 77 -1.04 -16.82 -0.27
C LYS A 77 -1.70 -17.91 -1.11
N GLN A 78 -1.86 -17.68 -2.41
CA GLN A 78 -2.46 -18.67 -3.31
C GLN A 78 -1.55 -19.90 -3.48
N ILE A 79 -0.25 -19.70 -3.60
CA ILE A 79 0.73 -20.78 -3.83
C ILE A 79 1.05 -21.53 -2.53
N PHE A 80 1.28 -20.81 -1.43
CA PHE A 80 1.78 -21.43 -0.19
C PHE A 80 0.72 -21.57 0.91
N GLY A 81 -0.49 -21.10 0.67
CA GLY A 81 -1.58 -21.09 1.65
C GLY A 81 -1.48 -19.96 2.67
N PHE A 82 -2.46 -19.94 3.59
CA PHE A 82 -2.63 -18.89 4.60
C PHE A 82 -1.87 -19.14 5.91
N SER A 83 -1.34 -20.36 6.11
CA SER A 83 -0.71 -20.79 7.36
C SER A 83 0.80 -20.99 7.21
N PHE A 84 1.50 -20.80 8.33
CA PHE A 84 2.87 -21.25 8.51
C PHE A 84 2.85 -22.61 9.20
N ARG A 85 3.73 -23.52 8.79
CA ARG A 85 3.80 -24.86 9.41
C ARG A 85 4.54 -24.84 10.74
N ASN A 86 5.49 -23.91 10.88
CA ASN A 86 6.33 -23.80 12.06
C ASN A 86 5.65 -23.01 13.19
N LYS A 87 5.80 -23.48 14.43
CA LYS A 87 5.30 -22.79 15.63
C LYS A 87 6.26 -21.74 16.19
N SER A 88 7.57 -21.93 16.01
CA SER A 88 8.61 -20.98 16.44
C SER A 88 8.67 -19.77 15.50
N GLU A 89 8.80 -18.57 16.07
CA GLU A 89 8.91 -17.30 15.32
C GLU A 89 10.10 -17.28 14.36
N ILE A 90 11.29 -17.68 14.83
CA ILE A 90 12.52 -17.76 14.03
C ILE A 90 12.29 -18.68 12.81
N ASN A 91 11.61 -19.80 13.01
CA ASN A 91 11.35 -20.74 11.91
C ASN A 91 10.24 -20.22 10.97
N ARG A 92 9.27 -19.45 11.46
CA ARG A 92 8.26 -18.78 10.63
C ARG A 92 8.89 -17.69 9.76
N GLU A 93 9.84 -16.95 10.29
CA GLU A 93 10.61 -15.96 9.54
C GLU A 93 11.40 -16.63 8.41
N LYS A 94 12.16 -17.69 8.72
CA LYS A 94 12.89 -18.47 7.70
C LYS A 94 11.95 -19.07 6.64
N GLU A 95 10.80 -19.60 7.07
CA GLU A 95 9.77 -20.13 6.17
C GLU A 95 9.23 -19.03 5.23
N LEU A 96 8.97 -17.83 5.75
CA LEU A 96 8.53 -16.70 4.94
C LEU A 96 9.60 -16.26 3.93
N LEU A 97 10.85 -16.14 4.36
CA LEU A 97 11.97 -15.78 3.48
C LEU A 97 12.13 -16.79 2.35
N LEU A 98 12.04 -18.09 2.65
CA LEU A 98 12.11 -19.14 1.63
C LEU A 98 10.93 -19.05 0.65
N LYS A 99 9.70 -18.84 1.13
CA LYS A 99 8.51 -18.65 0.27
C LYS A 99 8.66 -17.45 -0.66
N CYS A 100 9.17 -16.32 -0.15
CA CYS A 100 9.44 -15.13 -0.95
C CYS A 100 10.52 -15.40 -2.01
N TYR A 101 11.61 -16.09 -1.65
CA TYR A 101 12.66 -16.48 -2.58
C TYR A 101 12.12 -17.36 -3.72
N LEU A 102 11.35 -18.40 -3.38
CA LEU A 102 10.74 -19.28 -4.36
C LEU A 102 9.78 -18.53 -5.30
N LEU A 103 8.97 -17.61 -4.77
CA LEU A 103 8.06 -16.80 -5.58
C LEU A 103 8.80 -15.89 -6.56
N ASN A 104 9.93 -15.32 -6.15
CA ASN A 104 10.81 -14.56 -7.03
C ASN A 104 11.39 -15.46 -8.13
N LYS A 105 11.85 -16.66 -7.78
CA LYS A 105 12.35 -17.65 -8.75
C LYS A 105 11.27 -18.09 -9.75
N PHE A 106 10.03 -18.31 -9.32
CA PHE A 106 8.93 -18.60 -10.24
C PHE A 106 8.68 -17.45 -11.21
N THR A 107 8.82 -16.21 -10.73
CA THR A 107 8.66 -15.00 -11.54
C THR A 107 9.76 -14.88 -12.59
N GLU A 108 10.99 -15.29 -12.29
CA GLU A 108 12.11 -15.37 -13.24
C GLU A 108 11.90 -16.45 -14.31
N ILE A 109 11.37 -17.62 -13.92
CA ILE A 109 11.16 -18.75 -14.84
C ILE A 109 10.03 -18.46 -15.83
N GLY A 110 8.97 -17.76 -15.38
CA GLY A 110 7.90 -17.35 -16.27
C GLY A 110 6.76 -16.65 -15.55
N MET A 111 6.27 -15.57 -16.15
CA MET A 111 5.01 -14.93 -15.79
C MET A 111 3.99 -15.12 -16.90
N ALA A 112 2.73 -15.32 -16.52
CA ALA A 112 1.62 -15.25 -17.46
C ALA A 112 1.61 -13.87 -18.13
N LYS A 113 1.63 -13.87 -19.47
CA LYS A 113 1.41 -12.66 -20.27
C LYS A 113 -0.09 -12.56 -20.49
N PHE A 114 -0.67 -11.45 -20.05
CA PHE A 114 -2.08 -11.15 -20.30
C PHE A 114 -2.13 -10.17 -21.46
N ASP A 115 -2.63 -10.63 -22.60
CA ASP A 115 -3.01 -9.74 -23.69
C ASP A 115 -4.40 -9.19 -23.42
N ILE A 116 -4.54 -7.87 -23.58
CA ILE A 116 -5.83 -7.21 -23.50
C ILE A 116 -6.52 -7.48 -24.84
N ALA A 117 -7.59 -8.28 -24.83
CA ALA A 117 -8.42 -8.48 -26.01
C ALA A 117 -8.91 -7.11 -26.51
N SER A 118 -8.51 -6.77 -27.73
CA SER A 118 -8.95 -5.56 -28.45
C SER A 118 -10.29 -5.80 -29.13
#